data_AF-A0A319A0V5-F1
#
_entry.id   AF-A0A319A0V5-F1
#
_cell.length_a   1.000
_cell.length_b   1.000
_cell.length_c   1.000
_cell.angle_alpha   90.00
_cell.angle_beta   90.00
_cell.angle_gamma   90.00
#
_symmetry.space_group_name_H-M   'P 1'
#
loop_
_entity.id
_entity.type
_entity.pdbx_description
1 polymer ?
#
loop_
_entity_poly.entity_id
_entity_poly.type
_entity_poly.pdbx_seq_one_letter_code
_entity_poly.pdbx_strand_id
1 'polypeptide(L)'
;MIEEKNQEIVAAECEKLDQLIAKFTRGFDPSIFRNEVISALPHLAGSAFPSNHVHLLLLLFATDAEVQVMQVELEKWTLQRYEDVFKRYREANSLDETYFAAEIETLRRLLEPLRGDSTHPVYWLGSRRADPGQARQQLEAATTVINAFKKDLIAALHFGPQEREFPKPLPVSVERSALVSIKQLRIDACKDTLQWDEYNKSTLVFTHFHSAYKALICRDNSDKARNLGWLPPAVMVAPRASSPHAAVGDLAYWPLRQDEKRIYDLLIRTAIWLALARGLPAVHLFCDIVRVFTFHKPPKDASLAEVAYLRRLTQLRMPVEEEEEEEAIHPETQIPLTFQNPSLTTSNDTYFKDVWKSDKNLEKDLARHVTLTGLKTAKDVRDSRPLPPRRSFQQQAQLIKDALTVQKGFDDMWPKEPVSSSFLHLKTHS
;
A
#
# COMPACT_ATOMS: atom_id res chain seq x y z
N MET A 1 10.09 -5.90 40.00
CA MET A 1 10.98 -6.82 39.27
C MET A 1 10.54 -7.11 37.83
N ILE A 2 9.36 -7.70 37.54
CA ILE A 2 8.93 -7.94 36.13
C ILE A 2 8.56 -6.62 35.42
N GLU A 3 7.85 -5.73 36.10
CA GLU A 3 7.48 -4.40 35.58
C GLU A 3 8.71 -3.55 35.22
N GLU A 4 9.69 -3.48 36.13
CA GLU A 4 10.96 -2.73 35.95
C GLU A 4 11.76 -3.28 34.78
N LYS A 5 11.88 -4.61 34.67
CA LYS A 5 12.56 -5.26 33.55
C LYS A 5 11.86 -4.98 32.21
N ASN A 6 10.53 -4.93 32.20
CA ASN A 6 9.78 -4.58 30.99
C ASN A 6 9.99 -3.11 30.60
N GLN A 7 10.05 -2.20 31.57
CA GLN A 7 10.35 -0.79 31.33
C GLN A 7 11.77 -0.60 30.78
N GLU A 8 12.76 -1.31 31.31
CA GLU A 8 14.14 -1.31 30.80
C GLU A 8 14.21 -1.81 29.35
N ILE A 9 13.48 -2.88 29.01
CA ILE A 9 13.41 -3.41 27.64
C ILE A 9 12.80 -2.37 26.69
N VAL A 10 11.68 -1.74 27.08
CA VAL A 10 11.02 -0.72 26.26
C VAL A 10 11.92 0.49 26.06
N ALA A 11 12.61 0.95 27.11
CA ALA A 11 13.56 2.06 27.02
C ALA A 11 14.71 1.75 26.04
N ALA A 12 15.30 0.55 26.14
CA ALA A 12 16.36 0.10 25.23
C ALA A 12 15.88 -0.02 23.77
N GLU A 13 14.64 -0.48 23.53
CA GLU A 13 14.08 -0.51 22.17
C GLU A 13 13.74 0.89 21.64
N CYS A 14 13.30 1.81 22.51
CA CYS A 14 13.13 3.22 22.14
C CYS A 14 14.45 3.87 21.72
N GLU A 15 15.55 3.61 22.43
CA GLU A 15 16.87 4.14 22.06
C GLU A 15 17.31 3.62 20.68
N LYS A 16 17.12 2.32 20.41
CA LYS A 16 17.40 1.74 19.09
C LYS A 16 16.54 2.37 17.99
N LEU A 17 15.26 2.63 18.29
CA LEU A 17 14.37 3.32 17.37
C LEU A 17 14.87 4.74 17.06
N ASP A 18 15.31 5.49 18.07
CA ASP A 18 15.88 6.83 17.89
C ASP A 18 17.15 6.82 17.04
N GLN A 19 18.04 5.86 17.27
CA GLN A 19 19.24 5.67 16.44
C GLN A 19 18.87 5.36 14.98
N LEU A 20 17.80 4.61 14.75
CA LEU A 20 17.33 4.28 13.40
C LEU A 20 16.69 5.49 12.72
N ILE A 21 15.82 6.24 13.43
CA ILE A 21 15.26 7.50 12.93
C ILE A 21 16.38 8.47 12.57
N ALA A 22 17.40 8.59 13.42
CA ALA A 22 18.57 9.43 13.14
C ALA A 22 19.21 9.05 11.79
N LYS A 23 19.40 7.75 11.49
CA LYS A 23 19.93 7.29 10.19
C LYS A 23 19.05 7.71 9.00
N PHE A 24 17.72 7.66 9.14
CA PHE A 24 16.79 8.13 8.11
C PHE A 24 16.87 9.64 7.89
N THR A 25 17.14 10.40 8.94
CA THR A 25 17.21 11.88 8.92
C THR A 25 18.60 12.46 8.64
N ARG A 26 19.57 11.64 8.21
CA ARG A 26 20.90 12.12 7.80
C ARG A 26 20.85 12.73 6.42
N GLY A 27 21.09 14.03 6.32
CA GLY A 27 21.01 14.80 5.07
C GLY A 27 19.59 15.01 4.56
N PHE A 28 18.59 14.78 5.40
CA PHE A 28 17.18 14.98 5.08
C PHE A 28 16.42 15.45 6.31
N ASP A 29 15.64 16.53 6.16
CA ASP A 29 14.77 17.04 7.21
C ASP A 29 13.29 16.84 6.83
N PRO A 30 12.61 15.83 7.42
CA PRO A 30 11.19 15.57 7.16
C PRO A 30 10.26 16.74 7.49
N SER A 31 10.67 17.62 8.40
CA SER A 31 9.82 18.72 8.90
C SER A 31 9.67 19.88 7.91
N ILE A 32 10.63 20.06 7.00
CA ILE A 32 10.61 21.11 5.98
C ILE A 32 10.35 20.55 4.57
N PHE A 33 10.26 19.22 4.42
CA PHE A 33 10.14 18.56 3.12
C PHE A 33 8.93 19.04 2.31
N ARG A 34 7.82 19.38 2.97
CA ARG A 34 6.66 20.03 2.32
C ARG A 34 7.08 21.25 1.49
N ASN A 35 7.90 22.13 2.07
CA ASN A 35 8.34 23.36 1.39
C ASN A 35 9.24 23.02 0.20
N GLU A 36 10.09 22.00 0.32
CA GLU A 36 10.92 21.52 -0.78
C GLU A 36 10.06 21.00 -1.95
N VAL A 37 9.03 20.20 -1.66
CA VAL A 37 8.08 19.68 -2.66
C VAL A 37 7.35 20.83 -3.36
N ILE A 38 6.72 21.74 -2.60
CA ILE A 38 5.99 22.89 -3.14
C ILE A 38 6.90 23.76 -4.02
N SER A 39 8.16 23.98 -3.59
CA SER A 39 9.12 24.78 -4.36
C SER A 39 9.55 24.10 -5.67
N ALA A 40 9.50 22.77 -5.73
CA ALA A 40 9.93 22.02 -6.90
C ALA A 40 8.84 21.89 -7.97
N LEU A 41 7.56 21.85 -7.56
CA LEU A 41 6.41 21.62 -8.45
C LEU A 41 6.39 22.52 -9.71
N PRO A 42 6.55 23.85 -9.62
CA PRO A 42 6.52 24.71 -10.81
C PRO A 42 7.61 24.38 -11.84
N HIS A 43 8.77 23.91 -11.37
CA HIS A 43 9.88 23.54 -12.24
C HIS A 43 9.67 22.19 -12.94
N LEU A 44 8.82 21.32 -12.36
CA LEU A 44 8.53 20.00 -12.89
C LEU A 44 7.54 20.06 -14.06
N ALA A 45 6.51 20.92 -13.97
CA ALA A 45 5.38 20.98 -14.91
C ALA A 45 5.79 20.98 -16.40
N GLY A 46 6.78 21.80 -16.78
CA GLY A 46 7.22 21.93 -18.17
C GLY A 46 7.95 20.71 -18.78
N SER A 47 8.25 19.69 -17.97
CA SER A 47 9.00 18.49 -18.39
C SER A 47 8.18 17.19 -18.29
N ALA A 48 6.88 17.30 -18.04
CA ALA A 48 5.99 16.15 -17.93
C ALA A 48 5.78 15.48 -19.30
N PHE A 49 5.91 14.16 -19.33
CA PHE A 49 5.52 13.32 -20.45
C PHE A 49 4.72 12.14 -19.91
N PRO A 50 3.81 11.54 -20.71
CA PRO A 50 3.11 10.34 -20.27
C PRO A 50 4.11 9.27 -19.80
N SER A 51 3.80 8.63 -18.68
CA SER A 51 4.65 7.65 -17.97
C SER A 51 6.00 8.10 -17.41
N ASN A 52 6.40 9.37 -17.50
CA ASN A 52 7.68 9.78 -16.92
C ASN A 52 7.60 10.07 -15.40
N HIS A 53 8.74 10.04 -14.70
CA HIS A 53 8.77 10.33 -13.25
C HIS A 53 8.20 11.70 -12.89
N VAL A 54 8.30 12.69 -13.78
CA VAL A 54 7.71 14.01 -13.61
C VAL A 54 6.19 13.93 -13.58
N HIS A 55 5.58 13.19 -14.51
CA HIS A 55 4.15 12.90 -14.53
C HIS A 55 3.71 12.24 -13.22
N LEU A 56 4.46 11.25 -12.69
CA LEU A 56 4.16 10.66 -11.39
C LEU A 56 4.22 11.70 -10.25
N LEU A 57 5.27 12.53 -10.19
CA LEU A 57 5.40 13.53 -9.13
C LEU A 57 4.25 14.55 -9.16
N LEU A 58 3.84 15.00 -10.34
CA LEU A 58 2.66 15.87 -10.49
C LEU A 58 1.39 15.13 -10.08
N LEU A 59 1.23 13.88 -10.50
CA LEU A 59 0.15 12.99 -10.08
C LEU A 59 0.09 12.76 -8.57
N LEU A 60 1.16 12.98 -7.81
CA LEU A 60 1.16 12.78 -6.35
C LEU A 60 1.04 14.08 -5.57
N PHE A 61 1.64 15.17 -6.06
CA PHE A 61 1.84 16.39 -5.29
C PHE A 61 1.10 17.62 -5.81
N ALA A 62 0.61 17.61 -7.04
CA ALA A 62 -0.25 18.69 -7.53
C ALA A 62 -1.67 18.58 -6.95
N THR A 63 -2.35 19.71 -6.87
CA THR A 63 -3.78 19.80 -6.47
C THR A 63 -4.65 19.01 -7.46
N ASP A 64 -5.85 18.61 -7.05
CA ASP A 64 -6.73 17.80 -7.92
C ASP A 64 -7.10 18.53 -9.22
N ALA A 65 -7.31 19.86 -9.15
CA ALA A 65 -7.54 20.70 -10.32
C ALA A 65 -6.33 20.73 -11.28
N GLU A 66 -5.12 20.91 -10.75
CA GLU A 66 -3.90 20.89 -11.55
C GLU A 66 -3.66 19.52 -12.19
N VAL A 67 -3.93 18.43 -11.45
CA VAL A 67 -3.84 17.07 -11.99
C VAL A 67 -4.81 16.89 -13.15
N GLN A 68 -6.07 17.34 -13.02
CA GLN A 68 -7.05 17.23 -14.08
C GLN A 68 -6.61 17.97 -15.36
N VAL A 69 -6.11 19.19 -15.22
CA VAL A 69 -5.60 19.98 -16.35
C VAL A 69 -4.41 19.27 -17.01
N MET A 70 -3.44 18.82 -16.20
CA MET A 70 -2.25 18.11 -16.67
C MET A 70 -2.61 16.82 -17.41
N GLN A 71 -3.58 16.04 -16.90
CA GLN A 71 -4.03 14.80 -17.55
C GLN A 71 -4.63 15.07 -18.94
N VAL A 72 -5.46 16.11 -19.07
CA VAL A 72 -6.04 16.52 -20.36
C VAL A 72 -4.95 16.92 -21.35
N GLU A 73 -3.93 17.66 -20.91
CA GLU A 73 -2.80 18.05 -21.76
C GLU A 73 -1.97 16.85 -22.22
N LEU A 74 -1.66 15.92 -21.31
CA LEU A 74 -0.92 14.70 -21.63
C LEU A 74 -1.72 13.75 -22.53
N GLU A 75 -3.04 13.63 -22.34
CA GLU A 75 -3.91 12.85 -23.23
C GLU A 75 -3.90 13.44 -24.64
N LYS A 76 -4.10 14.76 -24.76
CA LYS A 76 -4.02 15.47 -26.05
C LYS A 76 -2.68 15.26 -26.74
N TRP A 77 -1.58 15.36 -25.99
CA TRP A 77 -0.23 15.10 -26.51
C TRP A 77 -0.08 13.67 -27.02
N THR A 78 -0.61 12.68 -26.28
CA THR A 78 -0.53 11.26 -26.63
C THR A 78 -1.31 10.98 -27.92
N LEU A 79 -2.54 11.48 -28.01
CA LEU A 79 -3.40 11.32 -29.19
C LEU A 79 -2.77 11.94 -30.45
N GLN A 80 -2.19 13.14 -30.33
CA GLN A 80 -1.51 13.80 -31.45
C GLN A 80 -0.24 13.08 -31.90
N ARG A 81 0.51 12.49 -30.96
CA ARG A 81 1.78 11.82 -31.27
C ARG A 81 1.60 10.45 -31.93
N TYR A 82 0.55 9.71 -31.56
CA TYR A 82 0.33 8.32 -31.98
C TYR A 82 -0.99 8.13 -32.75
N GLU A 83 -1.46 9.16 -33.46
CA GLU A 83 -2.76 9.19 -34.16
C GLU A 83 -3.01 7.93 -35.01
N ASP A 84 -2.00 7.48 -35.76
CA ASP A 84 -2.12 6.33 -36.65
C ASP A 84 -2.23 4.98 -35.92
N VAL A 85 -1.69 4.89 -34.71
CA VAL A 85 -1.81 3.70 -33.85
C VAL A 85 -3.21 3.62 -33.27
N PHE A 86 -3.79 4.75 -32.85
CA PHE A 86 -5.13 4.80 -32.28
C PHE A 86 -6.23 4.45 -33.29
N LYS A 87 -6.06 4.78 -34.57
CA LYS A 87 -6.99 4.35 -35.64
C LYS A 87 -7.17 2.83 -35.73
N ARG A 88 -6.19 2.05 -35.23
CA ARG A 88 -6.15 0.58 -35.29
C ARG A 88 -6.46 -0.07 -33.94
N TYR A 89 -6.58 0.71 -32.87
CA TYR A 89 -6.71 0.22 -31.51
C TYR A 89 -8.19 0.09 -31.11
N ARG A 90 -8.54 -1.02 -30.45
CA ARG A 90 -9.81 -1.14 -29.71
C ARG A 90 -9.50 -1.26 -28.23
N GLU A 91 -10.07 -0.37 -27.43
CA GLU A 91 -9.94 -0.41 -25.98
C GLU A 91 -10.68 -1.60 -25.40
N ALA A 92 -10.00 -2.36 -24.54
CA ALA A 92 -10.62 -3.22 -23.56
C ALA A 92 -10.24 -2.68 -22.18
N ASN A 93 -11.22 -2.22 -21.41
CA ASN A 93 -11.02 -1.84 -20.02
C ASN A 93 -10.48 -3.05 -19.25
N SER A 94 -9.36 -2.89 -18.57
CA SER A 94 -8.84 -3.92 -17.68
C SER A 94 -9.11 -3.57 -16.23
N LEU A 95 -9.63 -4.54 -15.45
CA LEU A 95 -9.82 -4.43 -14.00
C LEU A 95 -8.55 -3.96 -13.26
N ASP A 96 -7.38 -4.21 -13.83
CA ASP A 96 -6.09 -3.82 -13.26
C ASP A 96 -5.83 -2.30 -13.31
N GLU A 97 -6.50 -1.57 -14.21
CA GLU A 97 -6.49 -0.11 -14.22
C GLU A 97 -7.17 0.45 -12.97
N THR A 98 -8.31 -0.12 -12.58
CA THR A 98 -9.03 0.29 -11.38
C THR A 98 -8.18 0.05 -10.12
N TYR A 99 -7.50 -1.09 -10.04
CA TYR A 99 -6.56 -1.36 -8.93
C TYR A 99 -5.38 -0.38 -8.93
N PHE A 100 -4.77 -0.12 -10.08
CA PHE A 100 -3.65 0.82 -10.16
C PHE A 100 -4.07 2.25 -9.81
N ALA A 101 -5.27 2.68 -10.23
CA ALA A 101 -5.84 3.95 -9.85
C ALA A 101 -6.05 4.03 -8.32
N ALA A 102 -6.58 2.97 -7.70
CA ALA A 102 -6.73 2.90 -6.24
C ALA A 102 -5.37 2.93 -5.50
N GLU A 103 -4.33 2.30 -6.07
CA GLU A 103 -2.96 2.36 -5.54
C GLU A 103 -2.41 3.81 -5.58
N ILE A 104 -2.63 4.54 -6.69
CA ILE A 104 -2.25 5.96 -6.83
C ILE A 104 -3.03 6.87 -5.88
N GLU A 105 -4.34 6.68 -5.79
CA GLU A 105 -5.23 7.42 -4.88
C GLU A 105 -4.81 7.23 -3.42
N THR A 106 -4.52 5.99 -3.03
CA THR A 106 -4.01 5.68 -1.69
C THR A 106 -2.72 6.45 -1.43
N LEU A 107 -1.76 6.46 -2.38
CA LEU A 107 -0.53 7.25 -2.22
C LEU A 107 -0.80 8.76 -2.12
N ARG A 108 -1.71 9.30 -2.93
CA ARG A 108 -2.09 10.73 -2.87
C ARG A 108 -2.66 11.11 -1.51
N ARG A 109 -3.48 10.24 -0.90
CA ARG A 109 -3.97 10.43 0.48
C ARG A 109 -2.84 10.36 1.51
N LEU A 110 -1.93 9.40 1.41
CA LEU A 110 -0.79 9.29 2.34
C LEU A 110 0.12 10.54 2.31
N LEU A 111 0.29 11.13 1.12
CA LEU A 111 1.16 12.27 0.82
C LEU A 111 0.45 13.63 0.89
N GLU A 112 -0.85 13.66 1.20
CA GLU A 112 -1.64 14.89 1.37
C GLU A 112 -0.97 15.95 2.26
N PRO A 113 -0.30 15.61 3.39
CA PRO A 113 0.41 16.60 4.21
C PRO A 113 1.54 17.35 3.48
N LEU A 114 2.07 16.79 2.38
CA LEU A 114 3.11 17.42 1.58
C LEU A 114 2.55 18.33 0.48
N ARG A 115 1.25 18.20 0.13
CA ARG A 115 0.55 19.08 -0.82
C ARG A 115 0.21 20.43 -0.19
N GLY A 116 -0.02 20.42 1.13
CA GLY A 116 -0.23 21.61 1.92
C GLY A 116 -1.68 21.95 2.22
N ASP A 117 -2.60 21.13 1.73
CA ASP A 117 -4.04 21.25 1.94
C ASP A 117 -4.53 20.44 3.15
N SER A 118 -3.63 19.65 3.77
CA SER A 118 -4.03 18.72 4.82
C SER A 118 -4.31 19.38 6.16
N THR A 119 -5.47 19.05 6.72
CA THR A 119 -5.85 19.37 8.10
C THR A 119 -5.47 18.26 9.09
N HIS A 120 -5.04 17.10 8.59
CA HIS A 120 -4.77 15.92 9.39
C HIS A 120 -3.33 15.89 9.93
N PRO A 121 -3.12 15.51 11.20
CA PRO A 121 -1.78 15.37 11.76
C PRO A 121 -1.04 14.16 11.15
N VAL A 122 0.28 14.29 11.01
CA VAL A 122 1.14 13.16 10.62
C VAL A 122 1.47 12.34 11.87
N TYR A 123 0.98 11.10 11.92
CA TYR A 123 1.29 10.14 12.98
C TYR A 123 2.64 9.46 12.75
N TRP A 124 3.72 10.18 13.04
CA TRP A 124 5.09 9.67 12.88
C TRP A 124 5.30 8.34 13.57
N LEU A 125 5.94 7.41 12.87
CA LEU A 125 6.22 6.07 13.39
C LEU A 125 7.06 6.12 14.67
N GLY A 126 7.97 7.10 14.76
CA GLY A 126 8.75 7.39 15.96
C GLY A 126 7.95 7.90 17.16
N SER A 127 6.70 8.31 16.99
CA SER A 127 5.82 8.71 18.10
C SER A 127 5.14 7.51 18.77
N ARG A 128 5.16 6.32 18.16
CA ARG A 128 4.52 5.09 18.67
C ARG A 128 5.38 4.38 19.73
N ARG A 129 5.64 5.06 20.84
CA ARG A 129 6.55 4.61 21.92
C ARG A 129 6.02 3.48 22.80
N ALA A 130 4.72 3.19 22.74
CA ALA A 130 4.15 2.03 23.43
C ALA A 130 4.62 0.70 22.83
N ASP A 131 5.06 0.70 21.57
CA ASP A 131 5.54 -0.49 20.87
C ASP A 131 6.71 -0.17 19.91
N PRO A 132 7.87 0.20 20.46
CA PRO A 132 9.01 0.63 19.65
C PRO A 132 9.58 -0.50 18.77
N GLY A 133 9.36 -1.77 19.16
CA GLY A 133 9.86 -2.92 18.42
C GLY A 133 9.23 -3.08 17.03
N GLN A 134 7.91 -2.83 16.89
CA GLN A 134 7.24 -2.91 15.57
C GLN A 134 7.65 -1.73 14.68
N ALA A 135 7.66 -0.51 15.22
CA ALA A 135 8.17 0.67 14.53
C ALA A 135 9.59 0.45 13.99
N ARG A 136 10.48 -0.12 14.82
CA ARG A 136 11.84 -0.47 14.43
C ARG A 136 11.87 -1.49 13.28
N GLN A 137 11.11 -2.59 13.39
CA GLN A 137 11.06 -3.63 12.35
C GLN A 137 10.59 -3.06 11.00
N GLN A 138 9.57 -2.19 11.01
CA GLN A 138 9.10 -1.54 9.79
C GLN A 138 10.18 -0.64 9.16
N LEU A 139 10.90 0.16 9.96
CA LEU A 139 11.99 1.02 9.45
C LEU A 139 13.18 0.20 8.92
N GLU A 140 13.52 -0.92 9.56
CA GLU A 140 14.57 -1.84 9.08
C GLU A 140 14.18 -2.47 7.74
N ALA A 141 12.94 -2.93 7.61
CA ALA A 141 12.43 -3.44 6.35
C ALA A 141 12.39 -2.33 5.26
N ALA A 142 11.92 -1.13 5.60
CA ALA A 142 11.89 0.02 4.71
C ALA A 142 13.30 0.41 4.23
N THR A 143 14.32 0.31 5.08
CA THR A 143 15.72 0.53 4.72
C THR A 143 16.14 -0.41 3.59
N THR A 144 15.72 -1.67 3.65
CA THR A 144 16.01 -2.68 2.62
C THR A 144 15.32 -2.33 1.31
N VAL A 145 14.05 -1.92 1.38
CA VAL A 145 13.26 -1.51 0.20
C VAL A 145 13.85 -0.29 -0.48
N ILE A 146 14.18 0.77 0.28
CA ILE A 146 14.74 2.01 -0.26
C ILE A 146 16.10 1.75 -0.93
N ASN A 147 16.95 0.92 -0.32
CA ASN A 147 18.25 0.59 -0.92
C ASN A 147 18.13 -0.20 -2.22
N ALA A 148 17.19 -1.14 -2.31
CA ALA A 148 16.91 -1.83 -3.57
C ALA A 148 16.33 -0.86 -4.61
N PHE A 149 15.39 -0.02 -4.22
CA PHE A 149 14.80 1.00 -5.07
C PHE A 149 15.86 1.96 -5.64
N LYS A 150 16.84 2.41 -4.85
CA LYS A 150 17.96 3.22 -5.34
C LYS A 150 18.77 2.50 -6.42
N LYS A 151 19.02 1.19 -6.25
CA LYS A 151 19.71 0.38 -7.28
C LYS A 151 18.86 0.27 -8.55
N ASP A 152 17.55 0.10 -8.42
CA ASP A 152 16.63 0.03 -9.56
C ASP A 152 16.60 1.36 -10.33
N LEU A 153 16.58 2.50 -9.64
CA LEU A 153 16.67 3.82 -10.26
C LEU A 153 17.99 4.03 -11.01
N ILE A 154 19.12 3.61 -10.42
CA ILE A 154 20.43 3.66 -11.10
C ILE A 154 20.42 2.75 -12.33
N ALA A 155 19.87 1.53 -12.22
CA ALA A 155 19.76 0.62 -13.35
C ALA A 155 18.89 1.23 -14.47
N ALA A 156 17.72 1.77 -14.12
CA ALA A 156 16.81 2.41 -15.07
C ALA A 156 17.41 3.65 -15.78
N LEU A 157 18.43 4.28 -15.19
CA LEU A 157 19.19 5.35 -15.84
C LEU A 157 20.20 4.85 -16.88
N HIS A 158 20.77 3.65 -16.67
CA HIS A 158 21.79 3.08 -17.55
C HIS A 158 21.21 2.21 -18.67
N PHE A 159 20.08 1.56 -18.41
CA PHE A 159 19.37 0.77 -19.42
C PHE A 159 18.36 1.68 -20.13
N GLY A 160 18.45 1.75 -21.46
CA GLY A 160 17.59 2.62 -22.30
C GLY A 160 16.09 2.32 -22.15
N PRO A 161 15.22 3.07 -22.87
CA PRO A 161 13.77 2.94 -22.73
C PRO A 161 13.33 1.51 -23.00
N GLN A 162 12.97 0.80 -21.92
CA GLN A 162 12.30 -0.49 -21.99
C GLN A 162 10.81 -0.24 -22.15
N GLU A 163 10.15 -1.01 -23.02
CA GLU A 163 8.70 -1.01 -23.11
C GLU A 163 8.12 -1.24 -21.72
N ARG A 164 7.31 -0.29 -21.27
CA ARG A 164 6.59 -0.38 -20.00
C ARG A 164 5.19 -0.90 -20.30
N GLU A 165 4.80 -1.87 -19.51
CA GLU A 165 3.44 -2.37 -19.48
C GLU A 165 2.97 -2.30 -18.02
N PHE A 166 1.66 -2.15 -17.80
CA PHE A 166 1.11 -2.48 -16.50
C PHE A 166 1.50 -3.92 -16.15
N PRO A 167 1.74 -4.24 -14.86
CA PRO A 167 1.96 -5.62 -14.44
C PRO A 167 0.84 -6.51 -15.01
N LYS A 168 1.19 -7.35 -16.01
CA LYS A 168 0.20 -8.19 -16.68
C LYS A 168 -0.46 -9.08 -15.64
N PRO A 169 -1.80 -9.09 -15.53
CA PRO A 169 -2.45 -9.96 -14.59
C PRO A 169 -2.15 -11.40 -14.98
N LEU A 170 -1.84 -12.21 -13.97
CA LEU A 170 -1.92 -13.65 -14.14
C LEU A 170 -3.33 -14.01 -14.61
N PRO A 171 -3.49 -15.08 -15.42
CA PRO A 171 -4.80 -15.65 -15.69
C PRO A 171 -5.55 -15.91 -14.37
N VAL A 172 -6.89 -15.91 -14.40
CA VAL A 172 -7.70 -16.22 -13.21
C VAL A 172 -7.21 -17.55 -12.61
N SER A 173 -6.62 -17.45 -11.42
CA SER A 173 -5.86 -18.52 -10.78
C SER A 173 -5.69 -18.22 -9.30
N VAL A 174 -5.32 -19.24 -8.52
CA VAL A 174 -5.02 -19.09 -7.09
C VAL A 174 -3.83 -18.14 -6.86
N GLU A 175 -2.91 -18.08 -7.82
CA GLU A 175 -1.77 -17.18 -7.84
C GLU A 175 -2.21 -15.73 -8.05
N ARG A 176 -3.10 -15.48 -9.02
CA ARG A 176 -3.70 -14.15 -9.21
C ARG A 176 -4.42 -13.68 -7.95
N SER A 177 -5.30 -14.52 -7.38
CA SER A 177 -6.09 -14.15 -6.21
C SER A 177 -5.21 -13.81 -5.00
N ALA A 178 -4.11 -14.53 -4.80
CA ALA A 178 -3.18 -14.21 -3.71
C ALA A 178 -2.42 -12.90 -3.96
N LEU A 179 -1.99 -12.64 -5.20
CA LEU A 179 -1.32 -11.37 -5.51
C LEU A 179 -2.25 -10.18 -5.31
N VAL A 180 -3.50 -10.28 -5.77
CA VAL A 180 -4.54 -9.26 -5.56
C VAL A 180 -4.82 -9.09 -4.07
N SER A 181 -4.92 -10.18 -3.32
CA SER A 181 -5.12 -10.13 -1.86
C SER A 181 -3.97 -9.42 -1.14
N ILE A 182 -2.71 -9.69 -1.49
CA ILE A 182 -1.55 -8.99 -0.89
C ILE A 182 -1.58 -7.49 -1.24
N LYS A 183 -1.92 -7.14 -2.48
CA LYS A 183 -2.07 -5.74 -2.89
C LYS A 183 -3.17 -5.02 -2.10
N GLN A 184 -4.31 -5.67 -1.91
CA GLN A 184 -5.42 -5.13 -1.14
C GLN A 184 -5.02 -4.92 0.32
N LEU A 185 -4.44 -5.94 0.96
CA LEU A 185 -3.93 -5.85 2.33
C LEU A 185 -2.89 -4.72 2.48
N ARG A 186 -2.04 -4.50 1.46
CA ARG A 186 -1.09 -3.38 1.43
C ARG A 186 -1.80 -2.02 1.36
N ILE A 187 -2.87 -1.89 0.59
CA ILE A 187 -3.68 -0.66 0.52
C ILE A 187 -4.34 -0.40 1.88
N ASP A 188 -4.93 -1.42 2.49
CA ASP A 188 -5.62 -1.29 3.78
C ASP A 188 -4.62 -0.91 4.88
N ALA A 189 -3.49 -1.61 4.98
CA ALA A 189 -2.42 -1.25 5.90
C ALA A 189 -1.83 0.16 5.66
N CYS A 190 -1.90 0.69 4.43
CA CYS A 190 -1.56 2.09 4.19
C CYS A 190 -2.63 3.02 4.78
N LYS A 191 -3.91 2.76 4.54
CA LYS A 191 -5.02 3.58 5.07
C LYS A 191 -5.02 3.63 6.60
N ASP A 192 -4.73 2.52 7.26
CA ASP A 192 -4.64 2.40 8.72
C ASP A 192 -3.60 3.39 9.30
N THR A 193 -2.54 3.69 8.55
CA THR A 193 -1.48 4.63 8.98
C THR A 193 -1.91 6.11 8.93
N LEU A 194 -3.07 6.41 8.33
CA LEU A 194 -3.70 7.73 8.41
C LEU A 194 -4.28 8.01 9.79
N GLN A 195 -4.49 6.97 10.61
CA GLN A 195 -5.06 7.06 11.93
C GLN A 195 -4.05 6.72 13.03
N TRP A 196 -4.31 7.22 14.24
CA TRP A 196 -3.52 6.80 15.40
C TRP A 196 -3.85 5.36 15.79
N ASP A 197 -5.09 4.94 15.58
CA ASP A 197 -5.75 4.00 16.47
C ASP A 197 -5.62 2.52 16.08
N GLU A 198 -4.44 2.04 15.68
CA GLU A 198 -4.32 0.67 15.14
C GLU A 198 -2.96 -0.03 15.34
N TYR A 199 -2.34 0.14 16.51
CA TYR A 199 -1.19 -0.70 16.93
C TYR A 199 -1.55 -1.57 18.13
N ASN A 200 -2.43 -2.54 17.92
CA ASN A 200 -2.95 -3.37 19.00
C ASN A 200 -2.71 -4.87 18.72
N LYS A 201 -1.76 -5.45 19.46
CA LYS A 201 -1.15 -6.76 19.19
C LYS A 201 -1.85 -7.96 19.82
N SER A 202 -2.91 -7.75 20.61
CA SER A 202 -3.53 -8.83 21.38
C SER A 202 -4.89 -9.22 20.83
N THR A 203 -5.21 -10.52 20.88
CA THR A 203 -6.57 -11.00 20.62
C THR A 203 -7.58 -10.47 21.64
N LEU A 204 -7.13 -9.92 22.78
CA LEU A 204 -7.98 -9.21 23.74
C LEU A 204 -8.67 -7.99 23.12
N VAL A 205 -8.09 -7.42 22.06
CA VAL A 205 -8.61 -6.22 21.38
C VAL A 205 -9.97 -6.50 20.73
N PHE A 206 -10.27 -7.76 20.41
CA PHE A 206 -11.56 -8.18 19.89
C PHE A 206 -12.65 -8.33 20.98
N THR A 207 -12.33 -8.13 22.25
CA THR A 207 -13.31 -8.28 23.34
C THR A 207 -14.05 -6.96 23.58
N HIS A 208 -15.39 -7.03 23.73
CA HIS A 208 -16.20 -5.89 24.15
C HIS A 208 -15.64 -5.19 25.40
N PHE A 209 -15.14 -6.00 26.35
CA PHE A 209 -14.54 -5.48 27.58
C PHE A 209 -13.32 -4.61 27.28
N HIS A 210 -12.41 -5.05 26.41
CA HIS A 210 -11.24 -4.25 26.06
C HIS A 210 -11.64 -2.96 25.35
N SER A 211 -12.57 -3.01 24.39
CA SER A 211 -13.03 -1.82 23.67
C SER A 211 -13.71 -0.82 24.61
N ALA A 212 -14.59 -1.30 25.50
CA ALA A 212 -15.26 -0.47 26.49
C ALA A 212 -14.26 0.12 27.50
N TYR A 213 -13.30 -0.68 27.97
CA TYR A 213 -12.26 -0.22 28.88
C TYR A 213 -11.31 0.80 28.22
N LYS A 214 -10.91 0.56 26.97
CA LYS A 214 -10.10 1.51 26.18
C LYS A 214 -10.84 2.84 26.06
N ALA A 215 -12.11 2.81 25.62
CA ALA A 215 -12.94 4.00 25.48
C ALA A 215 -13.10 4.77 26.80
N LEU A 216 -13.36 4.05 27.90
CA LEU A 216 -13.47 4.63 29.23
C LEU A 216 -12.18 5.34 29.65
N ILE A 217 -11.02 4.68 29.51
CA ILE A 217 -9.74 5.24 29.90
C ILE A 217 -9.34 6.42 28.99
N CYS A 218 -9.59 6.35 27.69
CA CYS A 218 -9.35 7.48 26.78
C CYS A 218 -10.15 8.73 27.18
N ARG A 219 -11.38 8.55 27.68
CA ARG A 219 -12.24 9.66 28.14
C ARG A 219 -11.87 10.17 29.53
N ASP A 220 -11.68 9.26 30.48
CA ASP A 220 -11.60 9.59 31.91
C ASP A 220 -10.15 9.80 32.39
N ASN A 221 -9.15 9.29 31.65
CA ASN A 221 -7.73 9.42 32.00
C ASN A 221 -6.83 9.44 30.75
N SER A 222 -6.78 10.60 30.09
CA SER A 222 -6.02 10.78 28.85
C SER A 222 -4.52 10.47 28.99
N ASP A 223 -3.92 10.73 30.15
CA ASP A 223 -2.48 10.51 30.34
C ASP A 223 -2.15 9.03 30.45
N LYS A 224 -2.99 8.27 31.17
CA LYS A 224 -2.89 6.81 31.17
C LYS A 224 -3.12 6.24 29.78
N ALA A 225 -4.10 6.77 29.03
CA ALA A 225 -4.36 6.33 27.66
C ALA A 225 -3.17 6.59 26.72
N ARG A 226 -2.49 7.75 26.84
CA ARG A 226 -1.26 8.05 26.10
C ARG A 226 -0.10 7.13 26.48
N ASN A 227 0.09 6.86 27.77
CA ASN A 227 1.12 5.94 28.25
C ASN A 227 0.90 4.50 27.73
N LEU A 228 -0.36 4.10 27.55
CA LEU A 228 -0.74 2.83 26.95
C LEU A 228 -0.70 2.83 25.40
N GLY A 229 -0.40 3.99 24.78
CA GLY A 229 -0.38 4.16 23.33
C GLY A 229 -1.76 4.22 22.66
N TRP A 230 -2.84 4.33 23.43
CA TRP A 230 -4.21 4.40 22.91
C TRP A 230 -4.60 5.80 22.42
N LEU A 231 -3.88 6.82 22.85
CA LEU A 231 -4.01 8.18 22.34
C LEU A 231 -2.67 8.68 21.82
N PRO A 232 -2.66 9.56 20.80
CA PRO A 232 -1.45 10.18 20.33
C PRO A 232 -0.81 11.04 21.44
N PRO A 233 0.52 11.26 21.39
CA PRO A 233 1.17 12.28 22.19
C PRO A 233 0.44 13.62 22.08
N ALA A 234 0.43 14.39 23.17
CA ALA A 234 -0.22 15.71 23.20
C ALA A 234 0.33 16.67 22.14
N VAL A 235 1.61 16.51 21.79
CA VAL A 235 2.27 17.26 20.72
C VAL A 235 2.92 16.28 19.76
N MET A 236 2.47 16.31 18.50
CA MET A 236 3.08 15.54 17.41
C MET A 236 4.26 16.33 16.85
N VAL A 237 5.47 15.82 17.04
CA VAL A 237 6.70 16.48 16.59
C VAL A 237 7.28 15.69 15.41
N ALA A 238 7.50 16.39 14.30
CA ALA A 238 8.19 15.81 13.15
C ALA A 238 9.66 15.52 13.48
N PRO A 239 10.23 14.39 13.01
CA PRO A 239 11.65 14.13 13.12
C PRO A 239 12.45 15.26 12.46
N ARG A 240 13.55 15.67 13.10
CA ARG A 240 14.47 16.69 12.59
C ARG A 240 15.67 16.03 11.94
N ALA A 241 16.33 16.74 11.03
CA ALA A 241 17.60 16.28 10.48
C ALA A 241 18.62 16.02 11.58
N SER A 242 19.20 14.82 11.61
CA SER A 242 20.30 14.49 12.52
C SER A 242 21.64 15.05 12.03
N SER A 243 21.75 15.31 10.72
CA SER A 243 22.91 15.91 10.06
C SER A 243 22.42 16.67 8.82
N PRO A 244 22.99 17.85 8.51
CA PRO A 244 22.61 18.60 7.31
C PRO A 244 23.04 17.92 6.01
N HIS A 245 24.09 17.08 6.04
CA HIS A 245 24.64 16.45 4.84
C HIS A 245 24.55 14.92 4.95
N ALA A 246 24.18 14.28 3.84
CA ALA A 246 24.23 12.84 3.67
C ALA A 246 25.63 12.40 3.21
N ALA A 247 26.14 11.33 3.81
CA ALA A 247 27.40 10.69 3.44
C ALA A 247 27.14 9.40 2.64
N VAL A 248 28.19 8.86 2.00
CA VAL A 248 28.12 7.58 1.30
C VAL A 248 27.64 6.50 2.27
N GLY A 249 26.57 5.80 1.90
CA GLY A 249 25.92 4.79 2.74
C GLY A 249 24.67 5.28 3.47
N ASP A 250 24.44 6.59 3.57
CA ASP A 250 23.19 7.12 4.11
C ASP A 250 22.03 6.97 3.11
N LEU A 251 20.79 6.90 3.63
CA LEU A 251 19.60 6.67 2.80
C LEU A 251 19.35 7.82 1.83
N ALA A 252 19.53 9.06 2.27
CA ALA A 252 19.34 10.25 1.42
C ALA A 252 20.50 10.48 0.42
N TYR A 253 21.62 9.75 0.53
CA TYR A 253 22.76 9.94 -0.36
C TYR A 253 22.47 9.42 -1.78
N TRP A 254 22.64 10.26 -2.80
CA TRP A 254 22.52 9.86 -4.20
C TRP A 254 23.85 10.04 -4.95
N PRO A 255 24.39 8.98 -5.61
CA PRO A 255 25.74 9.02 -6.19
C PRO A 255 25.83 9.77 -7.52
N LEU A 256 24.73 9.96 -8.26
CA LEU A 256 24.75 10.53 -9.61
C LEU A 256 24.57 12.06 -9.55
N ARG A 257 25.63 12.79 -9.88
CA ARG A 257 25.71 14.25 -9.75
C ARG A 257 25.37 15.04 -11.04
N GLN A 258 24.26 14.75 -11.75
CA GLN A 258 23.79 15.54 -12.92
C GLN A 258 22.53 16.39 -12.65
N ASP A 259 22.19 17.40 -13.46
CA ASP A 259 21.11 18.39 -13.17
C ASP A 259 19.68 17.82 -13.07
N GLU A 260 19.45 16.62 -13.62
CA GLU A 260 18.24 15.80 -13.41
C GLU A 260 18.09 15.29 -11.96
N LYS A 261 19.08 15.57 -11.10
CA LYS A 261 19.15 15.34 -9.64
C LYS A 261 17.86 15.58 -8.87
N ARG A 262 17.13 16.66 -9.20
CA ARG A 262 16.02 17.10 -8.35
C ARG A 262 14.89 16.08 -8.32
N ILE A 263 14.63 15.40 -9.44
CA ILE A 263 13.58 14.38 -9.50
C ILE A 263 13.95 13.17 -8.64
N TYR A 264 15.17 12.65 -8.78
CA TYR A 264 15.62 11.49 -8.00
C TYR A 264 15.74 11.78 -6.50
N ASP A 265 16.23 12.95 -6.15
CA ASP A 265 16.29 13.42 -4.78
C ASP A 265 14.87 13.51 -4.18
N LEU A 266 13.90 14.07 -4.91
CA LEU A 266 12.49 14.07 -4.49
C LEU A 266 11.92 12.66 -4.33
N LEU A 267 12.16 11.75 -5.28
CA LEU A 267 11.67 10.37 -5.20
C LEU A 267 12.25 9.64 -3.96
N ILE A 268 13.55 9.77 -3.72
CA ILE A 268 14.23 9.11 -2.59
C ILE A 268 13.77 9.74 -1.27
N ARG A 269 13.72 11.07 -1.17
CA ARG A 269 13.24 11.77 0.02
C ARG A 269 11.77 11.47 0.29
N THR A 270 10.95 11.32 -0.73
CA THR A 270 9.55 10.88 -0.58
C THR A 270 9.47 9.48 0.02
N ALA A 271 10.29 8.53 -0.46
CA ALA A 271 10.34 7.19 0.13
C ALA A 271 10.82 7.21 1.60
N ILE A 272 11.82 8.03 1.92
CA ILE A 272 12.32 8.20 3.30
C ILE A 272 11.24 8.84 4.19
N TRP A 273 10.53 9.86 3.68
CA TRP A 273 9.43 10.51 4.37
C TRP A 273 8.29 9.53 4.67
N LEU A 274 7.86 8.76 3.67
CA LEU A 274 6.84 7.71 3.83
C LEU A 274 7.27 6.66 4.85
N ALA A 275 8.54 6.28 4.91
CA ALA A 275 9.03 5.34 5.91
C ALA A 275 8.83 5.87 7.34
N LEU A 276 9.16 7.16 7.55
CA LEU A 276 9.03 7.81 8.86
C LEU A 276 7.58 8.12 9.24
N ALA A 277 6.76 8.50 8.25
CA ALA A 277 5.38 8.94 8.47
C ALA A 277 4.37 7.78 8.48
N ARG A 278 4.58 6.76 7.63
CA ARG A 278 3.58 5.74 7.28
C ARG A 278 4.11 4.30 7.32
N GLY A 279 5.43 4.11 7.46
CA GLY A 279 6.04 2.78 7.61
C GLY A 279 6.19 1.98 6.31
N LEU A 280 6.45 0.67 6.45
CA LEU A 280 6.85 -0.21 5.34
C LEU A 280 5.82 -0.31 4.19
N PRO A 281 4.51 -0.53 4.45
CA PRO A 281 3.54 -0.72 3.36
C PRO A 281 3.51 0.44 2.38
N ALA A 282 3.58 1.68 2.90
CA ALA A 282 3.56 2.91 2.12
C ALA A 282 4.82 3.07 1.26
N VAL A 283 6.01 2.81 1.83
CA VAL A 283 7.27 2.83 1.09
C VAL A 283 7.26 1.79 -0.03
N HIS A 284 6.79 0.59 0.28
CA HIS A 284 6.72 -0.50 -0.67
C HIS A 284 5.75 -0.15 -1.82
N LEU A 285 4.57 0.39 -1.51
CA LEU A 285 3.59 0.84 -2.50
C LEU A 285 4.18 1.92 -3.41
N PHE A 286 4.80 2.94 -2.81
CA PHE A 286 5.43 4.05 -3.54
C PHE A 286 6.53 3.56 -4.48
N CYS A 287 7.48 2.78 -3.98
CA CYS A 287 8.58 2.28 -4.81
C CYS A 287 8.08 1.37 -5.96
N ASP A 288 7.03 0.57 -5.74
CA ASP A 288 6.42 -0.23 -6.81
C ASP A 288 5.75 0.63 -7.88
N ILE A 289 5.00 1.66 -7.48
CA ILE A 289 4.41 2.61 -8.41
C ILE A 289 5.51 3.33 -9.20
N VAL A 290 6.58 3.79 -8.55
CA VAL A 290 7.66 4.49 -9.24
C VAL A 290 8.29 3.61 -10.33
N ARG A 291 8.44 2.29 -10.09
CA ARG A 291 8.97 1.33 -11.08
C ARG A 291 8.13 1.20 -12.34
N VAL A 292 6.85 1.58 -12.29
CA VAL A 292 5.95 1.59 -13.46
C VAL A 292 6.28 2.79 -14.35
N PHE A 293 6.74 3.91 -13.77
CA PHE A 293 7.16 5.09 -14.50
C PHE A 293 8.64 5.00 -14.94
N THR A 294 9.02 5.86 -15.88
CA THR A 294 10.37 5.88 -16.48
C THR A 294 10.97 7.27 -16.50
N PHE A 295 12.28 7.37 -16.69
CA PHE A 295 12.94 8.66 -16.90
C PHE A 295 12.74 9.15 -18.34
N HIS A 296 12.70 8.22 -19.29
CA HIS A 296 12.75 8.54 -20.69
C HIS A 296 11.42 9.07 -21.22
N LYS A 297 11.51 9.99 -22.18
CA LYS A 297 10.38 10.39 -23.01
C LYS A 297 9.94 9.20 -23.88
N PRO A 298 8.63 8.96 -24.03
CA PRO A 298 8.14 7.91 -24.91
C PRO A 298 8.66 8.00 -26.36
N PRO A 299 9.11 6.88 -26.95
CA PRO A 299 9.64 6.85 -28.32
C PRO A 299 8.57 7.22 -29.35
N LYS A 300 8.96 7.70 -30.54
CA LYS A 300 7.97 8.07 -31.58
C LYS A 300 7.30 6.84 -32.19
N ASP A 301 8.03 5.74 -32.23
CA ASP A 301 7.73 4.44 -32.81
C ASP A 301 7.33 3.41 -31.73
N ALA A 302 6.63 3.87 -30.69
CA ALA A 302 6.13 3.02 -29.61
C ALA A 302 5.19 1.93 -30.14
N SER A 303 5.25 0.74 -29.54
CA SER A 303 4.36 -0.36 -29.89
C SER A 303 2.91 -0.06 -29.48
N LEU A 304 1.95 -0.80 -30.04
CA LEU A 304 0.53 -0.64 -29.70
C LEU A 304 0.26 -0.88 -28.21
N ALA A 305 1.01 -1.81 -27.58
CA ALA A 305 0.90 -2.08 -26.15
C ALA A 305 1.41 -0.90 -25.30
N GLU A 306 2.55 -0.31 -25.70
CA GLU A 306 3.10 0.87 -25.03
C GLU A 306 2.16 2.08 -25.20
N VAL A 307 1.65 2.33 -26.40
CA VAL A 307 0.69 3.43 -26.65
C VAL A 307 -0.59 3.28 -25.83
N ALA A 308 -1.12 2.05 -25.73
CA ALA A 308 -2.27 1.76 -24.86
C ALA A 308 -1.96 2.03 -23.39
N TYR A 309 -0.77 1.63 -22.93
CA TYR A 309 -0.28 1.89 -21.58
C TYR A 309 -0.18 3.40 -21.28
N LEU A 310 0.43 4.18 -22.18
CA LEU A 310 0.57 5.63 -22.04
C LEU A 310 -0.81 6.30 -21.95
N ARG A 311 -1.74 5.92 -22.83
CA ARG A 311 -3.10 6.48 -22.84
C ARG A 311 -3.83 6.21 -21.52
N ARG A 312 -3.76 4.99 -21.00
CA ARG A 312 -4.37 4.63 -19.72
C ARG A 312 -3.82 5.45 -18.56
N LEU A 313 -2.50 5.68 -18.53
CA LEU A 313 -1.90 6.55 -17.53
C LEU A 313 -2.38 8.00 -17.62
N THR A 314 -2.61 8.50 -18.85
CA THR A 314 -3.14 9.86 -19.06
C THR A 314 -4.63 10.00 -18.75
N GLN A 315 -5.33 8.88 -18.59
CA GLN A 315 -6.75 8.81 -18.29
C GLN A 315 -7.04 8.42 -16.85
N LEU A 316 -6.02 8.36 -15.99
CA LEU A 316 -6.21 8.16 -14.55
C LEU A 316 -7.02 9.33 -14.00
N ARG A 317 -8.30 9.07 -13.76
CA ARG A 317 -9.19 9.99 -13.07
C ARG A 317 -9.03 9.75 -11.58
N MET A 318 -8.76 10.83 -10.86
CA MET A 318 -8.95 10.81 -9.41
C MET A 318 -10.44 10.92 -9.14
N PRO A 319 -11.03 10.13 -8.22
CA PRO A 319 -12.36 10.42 -7.75
C PRO A 319 -12.32 11.84 -7.17
N VAL A 320 -13.18 12.71 -7.71
CA VAL A 320 -13.45 14.00 -7.07
C VAL A 320 -14.25 13.65 -5.83
N GLU A 321 -13.70 13.90 -4.66
CA GLU A 321 -14.49 13.94 -3.44
C GLU A 321 -15.45 15.12 -3.62
N GLU A 322 -16.62 14.87 -4.20
CA GLU A 322 -17.71 15.83 -4.15
C GLU A 322 -17.97 16.11 -2.67
N GLU A 323 -17.91 17.39 -2.31
CA GLU A 323 -18.28 17.93 -1.01
C GLU A 323 -19.79 17.78 -0.75
N GLU A 324 -20.36 16.60 -1.05
CA GLU A 324 -21.67 16.20 -0.55
C GLU A 324 -21.46 15.49 0.79
N GLU A 325 -21.75 16.27 1.82
CA GLU A 325 -22.09 15.88 3.18
C GLU A 325 -22.65 14.44 3.23
N GLU A 326 -22.12 13.62 4.15
CA GLU A 326 -22.57 12.27 4.57
C GLU A 326 -21.93 11.01 3.96
N GLU A 327 -20.99 11.12 3.01
CA GLU A 327 -20.00 10.05 2.75
C GLU A 327 -18.57 10.60 2.83
N ALA A 328 -18.30 11.40 3.87
CA ALA A 328 -17.03 11.16 4.54
C ALA A 328 -17.01 9.65 4.77
N ILE A 329 -16.03 8.93 4.22
CA ILE A 329 -15.66 7.64 4.76
C ILE A 329 -15.28 7.97 6.20
N HIS A 330 -16.28 8.05 7.08
CA HIS A 330 -16.13 7.68 8.44
C HIS A 330 -15.52 6.29 8.27
N PRO A 331 -14.27 6.09 8.68
CA PRO A 331 -14.07 4.87 9.40
C PRO A 331 -15.03 5.08 10.59
N GLU A 332 -16.29 4.66 10.46
CA GLU A 332 -16.84 3.89 11.55
C GLU A 332 -15.69 2.99 11.88
N THR A 333 -15.04 3.30 12.99
CA THR A 333 -14.04 2.46 13.60
C THR A 333 -14.64 1.09 13.38
N GLN A 334 -14.04 0.24 12.55
CA GLN A 334 -14.51 -1.12 12.48
C GLN A 334 -14.16 -1.61 13.86
N ILE A 335 -15.05 -1.37 14.82
CA ILE A 335 -15.05 -1.96 16.13
C ILE A 335 -14.98 -3.41 15.74
N PRO A 336 -13.84 -4.08 15.96
CA PRO A 336 -13.68 -5.43 15.47
C PRO A 336 -14.87 -6.19 16.01
N LEU A 337 -15.70 -6.74 15.13
CA LEU A 337 -16.98 -7.32 15.50
C LEU A 337 -16.76 -8.16 16.74
N THR A 338 -17.38 -7.68 17.80
CA THR A 338 -16.92 -7.93 19.15
C THR A 338 -17.23 -9.37 19.51
N PHE A 339 -16.23 -10.05 20.04
CA PHE A 339 -16.37 -11.43 20.46
C PHE A 339 -17.47 -11.54 21.50
N GLN A 340 -18.42 -12.44 21.19
CA GLN A 340 -19.44 -13.00 22.07
C GLN A 340 -20.65 -12.10 22.32
N ASN A 341 -21.55 -12.09 21.35
CA ASN A 341 -22.96 -12.20 21.68
C ASN A 341 -23.31 -13.71 21.73
N PRO A 342 -23.47 -14.34 22.91
CA PRO A 342 -23.74 -15.77 23.03
C PRO A 342 -25.07 -16.22 22.39
N SER A 343 -25.86 -15.28 21.87
CA SER A 343 -27.13 -15.52 21.18
C SER A 343 -27.00 -15.69 19.65
N LEU A 344 -25.85 -15.41 19.05
CA LEU A 344 -25.64 -15.51 17.60
C LEU A 344 -24.68 -16.65 17.27
N THR A 345 -25.22 -17.83 17.01
CA THR A 345 -24.52 -19.00 16.43
C THR A 345 -23.92 -18.75 15.03
N THR A 346 -23.98 -17.52 14.52
CA THR A 346 -23.55 -17.07 13.20
C THR A 346 -22.35 -16.11 13.22
N SER A 347 -21.80 -15.74 14.39
CA SER A 347 -20.61 -14.86 14.44
C SER A 347 -19.37 -15.58 13.89
N ASN A 348 -18.80 -15.07 12.79
CA ASN A 348 -17.63 -15.65 12.13
C ASN A 348 -16.32 -15.19 12.80
N ASP A 349 -16.20 -15.50 14.08
CA ASP A 349 -15.07 -15.20 14.96
C ASP A 349 -13.71 -15.65 14.38
N THR A 350 -13.73 -16.76 13.63
CA THR A 350 -12.56 -17.29 12.91
C THR A 350 -12.10 -16.38 11.79
N TYR A 351 -13.03 -15.75 11.06
CA TYR A 351 -12.73 -14.83 9.98
C TYR A 351 -11.96 -13.61 10.47
N PHE A 352 -12.43 -12.92 11.52
CA PHE A 352 -11.76 -11.72 12.05
C PHE A 352 -10.36 -12.03 12.59
N LYS A 353 -10.20 -13.19 13.25
CA LYS A 353 -8.88 -13.66 13.69
C LYS A 353 -7.94 -13.95 12.51
N ASP A 354 -8.47 -14.47 11.40
CA ASP A 354 -7.66 -14.81 10.23
C ASP A 354 -7.32 -13.59 9.38
N VAL A 355 -8.23 -12.61 9.25
CA VAL A 355 -7.94 -11.28 8.66
C VAL A 355 -6.80 -10.62 9.44
N TRP A 356 -6.94 -10.51 10.76
CA TRP A 356 -5.91 -9.89 11.61
C TRP A 356 -4.56 -10.63 11.60
N LYS A 357 -4.56 -11.95 11.50
CA LYS A 357 -3.31 -12.71 11.29
C LYS A 357 -2.71 -12.44 9.92
N SER A 358 -3.54 -12.22 8.91
CA SER A 358 -3.10 -11.89 7.55
C SER A 358 -2.42 -10.53 7.53
N ASP A 359 -2.96 -9.52 8.22
CA ASP A 359 -2.32 -8.20 8.37
C ASP A 359 -0.95 -8.31 9.06
N LYS A 360 -0.85 -9.13 10.11
CA LYS A 360 0.43 -9.40 10.77
C LYS A 360 1.44 -10.15 9.91
N ASN A 361 0.98 -10.91 8.93
CA ASN A 361 1.84 -11.61 7.99
C ASN A 361 2.24 -10.71 6.81
N LEU A 362 1.42 -9.71 6.48
CA LEU A 362 1.69 -8.76 5.41
C LEU A 362 3.05 -8.08 5.58
N GLU A 363 3.35 -7.52 6.75
CA GLU A 363 4.66 -6.87 6.98
C GLU A 363 5.83 -7.81 6.71
N LYS A 364 5.72 -9.08 7.12
CA LYS A 364 6.75 -10.09 6.88
C LYS A 364 6.85 -10.45 5.41
N ASP A 365 5.71 -10.55 4.72
CA ASP A 365 5.67 -10.87 3.30
C ASP A 365 6.23 -9.72 2.45
N LEU A 366 5.91 -8.45 2.78
CA LEU A 366 6.50 -7.26 2.16
C LEU A 366 7.99 -7.09 2.51
N ALA A 367 8.42 -7.47 3.72
CA ALA A 367 9.84 -7.42 4.07
C ALA A 367 10.66 -8.50 3.33
N ARG A 368 10.05 -9.64 3.00
CA ARG A 368 10.66 -10.69 2.18
C ARG A 368 10.72 -10.30 0.71
N HIS A 369 9.66 -9.67 0.21
CA HIS A 369 9.53 -9.29 -1.19
C HIS A 369 9.69 -7.79 -1.33
N VAL A 370 10.87 -7.35 -1.74
CA VAL A 370 11.18 -5.90 -1.87
C VAL A 370 10.37 -5.18 -2.97
N THR A 371 9.74 -5.95 -3.87
CA THR A 371 8.81 -5.45 -4.89
C THR A 371 7.79 -6.52 -5.27
N LEU A 372 6.54 -6.13 -5.54
CA LEU A 372 5.52 -7.04 -6.11
C LEU A 372 5.55 -7.02 -7.64
N THR A 373 6.19 -6.04 -8.26
CA THR A 373 6.28 -5.90 -9.74
C THR A 373 7.12 -7.00 -10.40
N GLY A 374 7.95 -7.69 -9.60
CA GLY A 374 8.75 -8.84 -10.04
C GLY A 374 7.96 -10.15 -10.16
N LEU A 375 6.74 -10.23 -9.61
CA LEU A 375 5.92 -11.45 -9.59
C LEU A 375 5.08 -11.56 -10.87
N LYS A 376 5.75 -11.78 -12.01
CA LYS A 376 5.12 -11.76 -13.34
C LYS A 376 4.51 -13.10 -13.76
N THR A 377 4.95 -14.21 -13.18
CA THR A 377 4.48 -15.55 -13.51
C THR A 377 3.88 -16.27 -12.30
N ALA A 378 3.01 -17.25 -12.56
CA ALA A 378 2.47 -18.11 -11.51
C ALA A 378 3.59 -18.85 -10.76
N LYS A 379 4.70 -19.16 -11.44
CA LYS A 379 5.88 -19.76 -10.82
C LYS A 379 6.51 -18.79 -9.82
N ASP A 380 6.71 -17.52 -10.19
CA ASP A 380 7.26 -16.50 -9.29
C ASP A 380 6.37 -16.33 -8.04
N VAL A 381 5.04 -16.37 -8.21
CA VAL A 381 4.08 -16.32 -7.10
C VAL A 381 4.11 -17.56 -6.22
N ARG A 382 4.40 -18.75 -6.76
CA ARG A 382 4.55 -19.98 -5.95
C ARG A 382 5.87 -19.97 -5.19
N ASP A 383 6.95 -19.62 -5.87
CA ASP A 383 8.30 -19.62 -5.33
C ASP A 383 8.46 -18.54 -4.23
N SER A 384 7.65 -17.48 -4.30
CA SER A 384 7.59 -16.41 -3.28
C SER A 384 6.79 -16.77 -2.03
N ARG A 385 5.97 -17.83 -2.05
CA ARG A 385 5.18 -18.23 -0.88
C ARG A 385 6.04 -19.01 0.12
N PRO A 386 5.88 -18.77 1.44
CA PRO A 386 6.50 -19.63 2.43
C PRO A 386 6.00 -21.06 2.23
N LEU A 387 6.93 -22.03 2.32
CA LEU A 387 6.57 -23.44 2.35
C LEU A 387 5.49 -23.65 3.41
N PRO A 388 4.38 -24.34 3.09
CA PRO A 388 3.37 -24.62 4.10
C PRO A 388 4.06 -25.33 5.28
N PRO A 389 3.71 -24.99 6.53
CA PRO A 389 4.29 -25.64 7.68
C PRO A 389 4.16 -27.15 7.50
N ARG A 390 5.21 -27.92 7.81
CA ARG A 390 5.17 -29.39 7.74
C ARG A 390 4.06 -29.87 8.69
N ARG A 391 2.87 -30.13 8.14
CA ARG A 391 1.74 -30.68 8.86
C ARG A 391 1.95 -32.18 8.99
N SER A 392 1.67 -32.74 10.16
CA SER A 392 1.66 -34.20 10.29
C SER A 392 0.54 -34.77 9.41
N PHE A 393 0.71 -36.01 8.95
CA PHE A 393 -0.29 -36.70 8.12
C PHE A 393 -1.69 -36.69 8.76
N GLN A 394 -1.74 -36.77 10.09
CA GLN A 394 -2.99 -36.69 10.86
C GLN A 394 -3.69 -35.32 10.75
N GLN A 395 -2.95 -34.21 10.75
CA GLN A 395 -3.53 -32.87 10.60
C GLN A 395 -4.05 -32.63 9.18
N GLN A 396 -3.39 -33.19 8.16
CA GLN A 396 -3.88 -33.14 6.78
C GLN A 396 -5.15 -33.99 6.61
N ALA A 397 -5.17 -35.20 7.17
CA ALA A 397 -6.34 -36.07 7.13
C ALA A 397 -7.56 -35.45 7.83
N GLN A 398 -7.34 -34.72 8.94
CA GLN A 398 -8.41 -34.03 9.66
C GLN A 398 -9.01 -32.88 8.84
N LEU A 399 -8.17 -32.02 8.24
CA LEU A 399 -8.64 -30.92 7.38
C LEU A 399 -9.41 -31.42 6.14
N ILE A 400 -9.00 -32.55 5.56
CA ILE A 400 -9.74 -33.17 4.44
C ILE A 400 -11.11 -33.67 4.93
N LYS A 401 -11.18 -34.28 6.11
CA LYS A 401 -12.44 -34.70 6.74
C LYS A 401 -13.36 -33.50 7.02
N ASP A 402 -12.80 -32.40 7.52
CA ASP A 402 -13.52 -31.17 7.86
C ASP A 402 -14.03 -30.47 6.58
N ALA A 403 -13.23 -30.44 5.51
CA ALA A 403 -13.66 -29.90 4.20
C ALA A 403 -14.78 -30.73 3.55
N LEU A 404 -14.72 -32.06 3.67
CA LEU A 404 -15.75 -32.97 3.16
C LEU A 404 -17.06 -32.92 3.97
N THR A 405 -17.00 -32.53 5.23
CA THR A 405 -18.20 -32.34 6.07
C THR A 405 -18.91 -31.03 5.75
N VAL A 406 -18.17 -29.97 5.39
CA VAL A 406 -18.77 -28.71 4.90
C VAL A 406 -19.52 -28.93 3.59
N GLN A 407 -18.99 -29.73 2.65
CA GLN A 407 -19.69 -30.04 1.39
C GLN A 407 -21.04 -30.75 1.61
N LYS A 408 -21.13 -31.68 2.57
CA LYS A 408 -22.39 -32.34 2.93
C LYS A 408 -23.44 -31.39 3.52
N GLY A 409 -23.03 -30.29 4.15
CA GLY A 409 -23.96 -29.32 4.75
C GLY A 409 -24.67 -28.41 3.74
N PHE A 410 -24.15 -28.30 2.51
CA PHE A 410 -24.74 -27.46 1.46
C PHE A 410 -25.65 -28.21 0.49
N ASP A 411 -25.59 -29.55 0.44
CA ASP A 411 -26.49 -30.38 -0.38
C ASP A 411 -27.96 -30.30 0.09
N ASP A 412 -28.18 -29.95 1.36
CA ASP A 412 -29.50 -29.87 1.99
C ASP A 412 -30.13 -28.46 1.95
N MET A 413 -29.41 -27.42 1.49
CA MET A 413 -29.88 -26.03 1.51
C MET A 413 -30.35 -25.46 0.15
N TRP A 414 -30.20 -26.22 -0.94
CA TRP A 414 -30.70 -25.80 -2.26
C TRP A 414 -32.00 -26.53 -2.59
N PRO A 415 -33.11 -25.82 -2.90
CA PRO A 415 -34.33 -26.49 -3.34
C PRO A 415 -34.07 -27.22 -4.65
N LYS A 416 -34.16 -28.55 -4.62
CA LYS A 416 -34.16 -29.38 -5.83
C LYS A 416 -35.51 -29.18 -6.51
N GLU A 417 -35.57 -28.36 -7.55
CA GLU A 417 -36.75 -28.33 -8.42
C GLU A 417 -36.97 -29.74 -9.01
N PRO A 418 -38.21 -30.28 -8.94
CA PRO A 418 -38.50 -31.54 -9.59
C PRO A 418 -38.48 -31.33 -11.11
N VAL A 419 -37.55 -31.98 -11.79
CA VAL A 419 -37.54 -32.11 -13.24
C VAL A 419 -38.80 -32.87 -13.65
N SER A 420 -39.83 -32.14 -14.10
CA SER A 420 -41.01 -32.71 -14.72
C SER A 420 -40.61 -33.32 -16.07
N SER A 421 -40.48 -34.63 -16.07
CA SER A 421 -40.32 -35.47 -17.25
C SER A 421 -41.62 -35.53 -18.04
N SER A 422 -41.76 -34.64 -19.01
CA SER A 422 -42.73 -34.80 -20.08
C SER A 422 -42.15 -34.24 -21.37
N PHE A 423 -41.45 -35.08 -22.15
CA PHE A 423 -41.46 -35.08 -23.61
C PHE A 423 -40.67 -36.32 -24.10
N LEU A 424 -41.35 -37.47 -24.10
CA LEU A 424 -41.01 -38.61 -24.94
C LEU A 424 -42.08 -38.71 -26.01
N HIS A 425 -41.73 -38.35 -27.24
CA HIS A 425 -41.98 -39.15 -28.45
C HIS A 425 -41.81 -38.28 -29.71
N LEU A 426 -40.65 -38.39 -30.36
CA LEU A 426 -40.58 -38.32 -31.82
C LEU A 426 -39.69 -39.48 -32.28
N LYS A 427 -40.36 -40.48 -32.86
CA LYS A 427 -39.79 -41.64 -33.54
C LYS A 427 -39.04 -41.17 -34.79
N THR A 428 -37.90 -41.79 -35.04
CA THR A 428 -37.27 -41.90 -36.36
C THR A 428 -38.15 -42.71 -37.31
N HIS A 429 -38.37 -42.24 -38.54
CA HIS A 429 -38.26 -43.02 -39.78
C HIS A 429 -38.54 -42.13 -41.01
N SER A 430 -37.67 -42.29 -42.02
CA SER A 430 -37.66 -41.72 -43.40
C SER A 430 -36.77 -40.51 -43.59
#